data_AF-A0A7U9WYG3-F1
#
_entry.id   AF-A0A7U9WYG3-F1
#
_cell.length_a   1.000
_cell.length_b   1.000
_cell.length_c   1.000
_cell.angle_alpha   90.00
_cell.angle_beta   90.00
_cell.angle_gamma   90.00
#
_symmetry.space_group_name_H-M   'P 1'
#
loop_
_entity.id
_entity.type
_entity.pdbx_description
1 polymer ?
#
loop_
_entity_poly.entity_id
_entity_poly.type
_entity_poly.pdbx_seq_one_letter_code
_entity_poly.pdbx_strand_id
1 'polypeptide(L)'
;MILNMDGNRKKLNLPQVTLTAMTSVNVKATIKAMQYSMRGIAFGDAVLITHRKPFGLPKEIRYSHTERLNHIDDFNYKMVYELGSHIHTEFALIVHADGFVVHPEMWQDAFLDYDYIGAPWPLPPKGDTTTYRDKDGTICRVGNSVGIRSKRLMDFPQKEKIPWEGEYAYGRMWYYEDGFICCKIRHLLEAQGMHIAPLEVAKYYSHEKMIPEVQGITPFAFHKWEGTNAQYPNFIQEPFLRRCKKLLRKG
;
A
#
# COMPACT_ATOMS: atom_id res chain seq x y z
N MET A 1 -20.04 2.53 22.13
CA MET A 1 -20.33 2.06 20.76
C MET A 1 -21.79 2.38 20.49
N ILE A 2 -22.11 3.30 19.58
CA ILE A 2 -23.49 3.72 19.29
C ILE A 2 -23.88 3.16 17.91
N LEU A 3 -24.87 2.26 17.90
CA LEU A 3 -25.50 1.74 16.69
C LEU A 3 -26.65 2.70 16.31
N ASN A 4 -26.72 3.11 15.05
CA ASN A 4 -27.91 3.79 14.53
C ASN A 4 -28.95 2.75 14.08
N MET A 5 -30.22 3.17 14.07
CA MET A 5 -31.41 2.31 13.99
C MET A 5 -31.58 1.46 12.71
N ASP A 6 -30.69 1.56 11.72
CA ASP A 6 -30.79 0.83 10.45
C ASP A 6 -29.82 -0.38 10.34
N GLY A 7 -29.10 -0.74 11.41
CA GLY A 7 -28.15 -1.86 11.39
C GLY A 7 -26.92 -1.66 10.49
N ASN A 8 -26.84 -0.53 9.79
CA ASN A 8 -25.73 -0.15 8.93
C ASN A 8 -24.70 0.65 9.76
N ARG A 9 -23.52 0.07 9.99
CA ARG A 9 -22.41 0.79 10.64
C ARG A 9 -22.11 2.05 9.83
N LYS A 10 -22.06 3.22 10.50
CA LYS A 10 -21.62 4.47 9.88
C LYS A 10 -20.22 4.25 9.30
N LYS A 11 -20.05 4.47 7.99
CA LYS A 11 -18.74 4.38 7.35
C LYS A 11 -17.79 5.41 7.96
N LEU A 12 -16.53 5.02 8.15
CA LEU A 12 -15.45 5.96 8.38
C LEU A 12 -15.38 6.91 7.20
N ASN A 13 -15.30 8.21 7.43
CA ASN A 13 -15.26 9.22 6.37
C ASN A 13 -13.85 9.81 6.29
N LEU A 14 -13.17 9.61 5.16
CA LEU A 14 -11.81 10.08 4.89
C LEU A 14 -11.80 10.93 3.60
N PRO A 15 -12.42 12.12 3.59
CA PRO A 15 -12.48 12.98 2.41
C PRO A 15 -11.10 13.46 1.92
N GLN A 16 -10.10 13.48 2.80
CA GLN A 16 -8.73 13.86 2.52
C GLN A 16 -7.85 12.72 1.95
N VAL A 17 -8.42 11.53 1.77
CA VAL A 17 -7.70 10.34 1.31
C VAL A 17 -8.27 9.84 -0.02
N THR A 18 -7.38 9.65 -1.00
CA THR A 18 -7.66 8.91 -2.23
C THR A 18 -7.27 7.44 -2.04
N LEU A 19 -8.21 6.51 -2.21
CA LEU A 19 -7.87 5.09 -2.34
C LEU A 19 -7.29 4.85 -3.74
N THR A 20 -6.08 4.30 -3.85
CA THR A 20 -5.42 4.14 -5.15
C THR A 20 -4.82 2.75 -5.34
N ALA A 21 -4.79 2.29 -6.58
CA ALA A 21 -4.00 1.15 -6.99
C ALA A 21 -3.40 1.39 -8.38
N MET A 22 -2.10 1.16 -8.53
CA MET A 22 -1.41 1.18 -9.83
C MET A 22 -1.05 -0.25 -10.23
N THR A 23 -1.48 -0.71 -11.41
CA THR A 23 -1.14 -2.06 -11.88
C THR A 23 -1.37 -2.29 -13.38
N SER A 24 -0.59 -3.19 -13.98
CA SER A 24 -0.86 -3.81 -15.29
C SER A 24 -1.22 -5.30 -15.21
N VAL A 25 -1.19 -5.89 -14.00
CA VAL A 25 -1.44 -7.31 -13.74
C VAL A 25 -2.58 -7.48 -12.74
N ASN A 26 -3.23 -8.64 -12.73
CA ASN A 26 -4.28 -8.96 -11.76
C ASN A 26 -5.40 -7.89 -11.65
N VAL A 27 -5.64 -7.11 -12.70
CA VAL A 27 -6.49 -5.91 -12.67
C VAL A 27 -7.88 -6.17 -12.07
N LYS A 28 -8.49 -7.32 -12.40
CA LYS A 28 -9.79 -7.72 -11.84
C LYS A 28 -9.72 -8.01 -10.33
N ALA A 29 -8.64 -8.60 -9.85
CA ALA A 29 -8.42 -8.85 -8.43
C ALA A 29 -8.14 -7.55 -7.68
N THR A 30 -7.36 -6.63 -8.27
CA THR A 30 -7.11 -5.29 -7.74
C THR A 30 -8.39 -4.49 -7.58
N ILE A 31 -9.28 -4.49 -8.59
CA ILE A 31 -10.59 -3.83 -8.48
C ILE A 31 -11.40 -4.39 -7.30
N LYS A 32 -11.40 -5.72 -7.11
CA LYS A 32 -12.08 -6.34 -5.95
C LYS A 32 -11.44 -5.92 -4.63
N ALA A 33 -10.12 -5.86 -4.55
CA ALA A 33 -9.41 -5.39 -3.35
C ALA A 33 -9.75 -3.93 -3.02
N MET A 34 -9.85 -3.06 -4.03
CA MET A 34 -10.31 -1.68 -3.86
C MET A 34 -11.76 -1.64 -3.35
N GLN A 35 -12.69 -2.34 -4.02
CA GLN A 35 -14.10 -2.40 -3.58
C GLN A 35 -14.22 -2.95 -2.14
N TYR A 36 -13.44 -3.97 -1.81
CA TYR A 36 -13.40 -4.54 -0.46
C TYR A 36 -12.92 -3.51 0.56
N SER A 37 -11.91 -2.70 0.21
CA SER A 37 -11.41 -1.62 1.07
C SER A 37 -12.44 -0.52 1.32
N MET A 38 -13.37 -0.29 0.38
CA MET A 38 -14.43 0.74 0.47
C MET A 38 -15.67 0.30 1.28
N ARG A 39 -15.72 -0.95 1.77
CA ARG A 39 -16.93 -1.49 2.42
C ARG A 39 -17.29 -0.78 3.73
N GLY A 40 -16.29 -0.30 4.47
CA GLY A 40 -16.44 0.41 5.74
C GLY A 40 -15.95 1.86 5.71
N ILE A 41 -15.49 2.35 4.56
CA ILE A 41 -14.81 3.64 4.43
C ILE A 41 -15.39 4.39 3.23
N ALA A 42 -15.71 5.66 3.42
CA ALA A 42 -15.99 6.63 2.36
C ALA A 42 -14.74 7.47 2.14
N PHE A 43 -14.04 7.22 1.04
CA PHE A 43 -12.87 8.00 0.61
C PHE A 43 -13.31 9.24 -0.17
N GLY A 44 -12.49 10.29 -0.15
CA GLY A 44 -12.73 11.48 -0.99
C GLY A 44 -12.65 11.18 -2.49
N ASP A 45 -11.86 10.17 -2.86
CA ASP A 45 -11.68 9.71 -4.23
C ASP A 45 -11.20 8.24 -4.26
N ALA A 46 -11.41 7.54 -5.36
CA ALA A 46 -10.84 6.21 -5.58
C ALA A 46 -10.40 6.04 -7.04
N VAL A 47 -9.14 5.68 -7.26
CA VAL A 47 -8.55 5.61 -8.61
C VAL A 47 -7.82 4.31 -8.89
N LEU A 48 -8.15 3.70 -10.03
CA LEU A 48 -7.34 2.64 -10.63
C LEU A 48 -6.45 3.25 -11.71
N ILE A 49 -5.14 3.17 -11.51
CA ILE A 49 -4.11 3.62 -12.45
C ILE A 49 -3.63 2.39 -13.25
N THR A 50 -3.94 2.37 -14.55
CA THR A 50 -3.60 1.20 -15.39
C THR A 50 -3.50 1.55 -16.88
N HIS A 51 -2.84 0.67 -17.64
CA HIS A 51 -2.58 0.85 -19.08
C HIS A 51 -3.79 0.72 -19.98
N ARG A 52 -4.90 0.17 -19.49
CA ARG A 52 -6.14 0.09 -20.25
C ARG A 52 -7.33 0.14 -19.32
N LYS A 53 -8.27 1.03 -19.61
CA LYS A 53 -9.54 1.11 -18.88
C LYS A 53 -10.26 -0.25 -18.89
N PRO A 54 -10.48 -0.88 -17.72
CA PRO A 54 -11.17 -2.16 -17.65
C PRO A 54 -12.64 -2.02 -18.02
N PHE A 55 -13.17 -2.99 -18.74
CA PHE A 55 -14.61 -3.07 -18.98
C PHE A 55 -15.34 -3.34 -17.66
N GLY A 56 -16.40 -2.57 -17.38
CA GLY A 56 -17.18 -2.70 -16.15
C GLY A 56 -16.46 -2.21 -14.90
N LEU A 57 -15.53 -1.27 -15.02
CA LEU A 57 -14.97 -0.56 -13.86
C LEU A 57 -16.12 0.07 -13.03
N PRO A 58 -16.22 -0.19 -11.71
CA PRO A 58 -17.24 0.40 -10.85
C PRO A 58 -17.24 1.93 -10.94
N LYS A 59 -18.41 2.57 -10.86
CA LYS A 59 -18.54 4.03 -11.06
C LYS A 59 -17.83 4.84 -9.97
N GLU A 60 -17.70 4.24 -8.79
CA GLU A 60 -17.04 4.80 -7.62
C GLU A 60 -15.51 4.78 -7.75
N ILE A 61 -14.95 4.03 -8.70
CA ILE A 61 -13.51 3.96 -8.97
C ILE A 61 -13.26 4.61 -10.33
N ARG A 62 -12.64 5.79 -10.33
CA ARG A 62 -12.23 6.42 -11.58
C ARG A 62 -11.03 5.71 -12.18
N TYR A 63 -10.93 5.83 -13.49
CA TYR A 63 -9.78 5.38 -14.26
C TYR A 63 -8.77 6.52 -14.40
N SER A 64 -7.49 6.21 -14.21
CA SER A 64 -6.39 7.06 -14.67
C SER A 64 -5.42 6.24 -15.50
N HIS A 65 -4.92 6.81 -16.59
CA HIS A 65 -4.06 6.10 -17.52
C HIS A 65 -2.59 6.23 -17.12
N THR A 66 -1.86 5.12 -17.17
CA THR A 66 -0.39 5.08 -17.18
C THR A 66 0.07 4.17 -18.31
N GLU A 67 1.32 4.23 -18.71
CA GLU A 67 1.88 3.24 -19.65
C GLU A 67 1.89 1.82 -19.05
N ARG A 68 2.00 0.82 -19.93
CA ARG A 68 2.05 -0.57 -19.49
C ARG A 68 3.31 -0.85 -18.69
N LEU A 69 3.13 -1.10 -17.40
CA LEU A 69 4.14 -1.69 -16.51
C LEU A 69 4.50 -3.11 -17.02
N ASN A 70 5.68 -3.25 -17.63
CA ASN A 70 6.18 -4.52 -18.18
C ASN A 70 7.11 -5.23 -17.19
N HIS A 71 7.84 -4.46 -16.37
CA HIS A 71 8.71 -4.98 -15.31
C HIS A 71 8.32 -4.40 -13.95
N ILE A 72 8.80 -5.03 -12.87
CA ILE A 72 8.58 -4.52 -11.51
C ILE A 72 9.25 -3.15 -11.31
N ASP A 73 10.38 -2.90 -11.99
CA ASP A 73 11.07 -1.61 -11.90
C ASP A 73 10.25 -0.47 -12.53
N ASP A 74 9.45 -0.75 -13.58
CA ASP A 74 8.51 0.25 -14.13
C ASP A 74 7.50 0.67 -13.07
N PHE A 75 6.98 -0.30 -12.32
CA PHE A 75 6.06 -0.04 -11.22
C PHE A 75 6.75 0.77 -10.12
N ASN A 76 7.93 0.34 -9.64
CA ASN A 76 8.63 1.03 -8.55
C ASN A 76 8.97 2.48 -8.93
N TYR A 77 9.49 2.70 -10.14
CA TYR A 77 9.79 4.04 -10.65
C TYR A 77 8.52 4.91 -10.71
N LYS A 78 7.43 4.41 -11.32
CA LYS A 78 6.19 5.18 -11.45
C LYS A 78 5.49 5.41 -10.11
N MET A 79 5.63 4.51 -9.14
CA MET A 79 5.17 4.73 -7.77
C MET A 79 5.88 5.89 -7.07
N VAL A 80 7.12 6.20 -7.45
CA VAL A 80 7.90 7.32 -6.91
C VAL A 80 7.66 8.62 -7.70
N TYR A 81 7.63 8.56 -9.03
CA TYR A 81 7.68 9.75 -9.88
C TYR A 81 6.36 10.09 -10.60
N GLU A 82 5.40 9.17 -10.67
CA GLU A 82 4.15 9.36 -11.43
C GLU A 82 2.92 9.37 -10.52
N LEU A 83 2.92 8.59 -9.43
CA LEU A 83 1.77 8.38 -8.54
C LEU A 83 1.09 9.71 -8.14
N GLY A 84 1.87 10.71 -7.71
CA GLY A 84 1.36 12.00 -7.25
C GLY A 84 0.52 12.74 -8.30
N SER A 85 0.78 12.56 -9.60
CA SER A 85 0.01 13.18 -10.68
C SER A 85 -1.42 12.64 -10.80
N HIS A 86 -1.67 11.45 -10.25
CA HIS A 86 -2.97 10.81 -10.28
C HIS A 86 -3.81 11.08 -9.04
N ILE A 87 -3.28 11.76 -8.01
CA ILE A 87 -3.93 11.93 -6.70
C ILE A 87 -4.46 13.35 -6.55
N HIS A 88 -5.72 13.49 -6.11
CA HIS A 88 -6.41 14.78 -5.99
C HIS A 88 -6.74 15.18 -4.55
N THR A 89 -6.24 14.44 -3.57
CA THR A 89 -6.45 14.69 -2.13
C THR A 89 -5.10 14.81 -1.42
N GLU A 90 -5.14 15.10 -0.11
CA GLU A 90 -3.93 15.30 0.71
C GLU A 90 -3.12 14.02 0.92
N PHE A 91 -3.78 12.86 0.87
CA PHE A 91 -3.15 11.55 1.08
C PHE A 91 -3.61 10.52 0.06
N ALA A 92 -2.74 9.59 -0.27
CA ALA A 92 -3.09 8.38 -1.01
C ALA A 92 -2.97 7.16 -0.09
N LEU A 93 -4.03 6.36 0.00
CA LEU A 93 -3.98 5.01 0.57
C LEU A 93 -3.82 4.03 -0.59
N ILE A 94 -2.65 3.41 -0.67
CA ILE A 94 -2.25 2.52 -1.75
C ILE A 94 -2.63 1.08 -1.40
N VAL A 95 -3.30 0.40 -2.34
CA VAL A 95 -3.65 -1.03 -2.25
C VAL A 95 -3.20 -1.79 -3.48
N HIS A 96 -3.06 -3.10 -3.33
CA HIS A 96 -2.71 -4.07 -4.37
C HIS A 96 -3.72 -5.22 -4.40
N ALA A 97 -3.58 -6.10 -5.39
CA ALA A 97 -4.40 -7.32 -5.45
C ALA A 97 -4.19 -8.25 -4.25
N ASP A 98 -3.03 -8.12 -3.58
CA ASP A 98 -2.53 -8.93 -2.48
C ASP A 98 -2.22 -8.13 -1.23
N GLY A 99 -2.68 -6.89 -1.13
CA GLY A 99 -2.66 -6.16 0.12
C GLY A 99 -3.61 -4.97 0.10
N PHE A 100 -4.52 -4.94 1.06
CA PHE A 100 -5.66 -4.03 1.07
C PHE A 100 -6.28 -3.93 2.47
N VAL A 101 -7.28 -3.07 2.63
CA VAL A 101 -7.91 -2.83 3.94
C VAL A 101 -8.78 -4.02 4.37
N VAL A 102 -8.48 -4.58 5.54
CA VAL A 102 -9.15 -5.78 6.09
C VAL A 102 -9.92 -5.51 7.38
N HIS A 103 -9.56 -4.49 8.15
CA HIS A 103 -10.29 -4.11 9.37
C HIS A 103 -10.49 -2.60 9.42
N PRO A 104 -11.46 -2.04 8.66
CA PRO A 104 -11.74 -0.60 8.65
C PRO A 104 -11.94 0.03 10.03
N GLU A 105 -12.44 -0.75 10.99
CA GLU A 105 -12.66 -0.35 12.37
C GLU A 105 -11.36 -0.16 13.19
N MET A 106 -10.22 -0.64 12.68
CA MET A 106 -8.90 -0.46 13.30
C MET A 106 -8.18 0.80 12.80
N TRP A 107 -8.86 1.66 12.04
CA TRP A 107 -8.32 2.94 11.64
C TRP A 107 -7.93 3.80 12.85
N GLN A 108 -6.79 4.49 12.73
CA GLN A 108 -6.34 5.49 13.68
C GLN A 108 -6.03 6.78 12.93
N ASP A 109 -6.54 7.91 13.41
CA ASP A 109 -6.29 9.21 12.77
C ASP A 109 -4.78 9.55 12.72
N ALA A 110 -4.02 9.04 13.69
CA ALA A 110 -2.56 9.16 13.75
C ALA A 110 -1.83 8.58 12.53
N PHE A 111 -2.47 7.74 11.71
CA PHE A 111 -1.88 7.29 10.44
C PHE A 111 -1.64 8.45 9.46
N LEU A 112 -2.37 9.56 9.60
CA LEU A 112 -2.24 10.76 8.75
C LEU A 112 -1.33 11.83 9.36
N ASP A 113 -0.76 11.61 10.55
CA ASP A 113 0.24 12.50 11.15
C ASP A 113 1.62 12.38 10.48
N TYR A 114 1.75 11.42 9.55
CA TYR A 114 2.99 11.08 8.85
C TYR A 114 2.82 11.16 7.34
N ASP A 115 3.92 11.43 6.65
CA ASP A 115 3.98 11.49 5.20
C ASP A 115 4.10 10.12 4.54
N TYR A 116 4.62 9.15 5.29
CA TYR A 116 4.72 7.77 4.87
C TYR A 116 4.38 6.84 6.03
N ILE A 117 3.49 5.89 5.78
CA ILE A 117 3.31 4.72 6.65
C ILE A 117 3.05 3.49 5.79
N GLY A 118 3.67 2.38 6.16
CA GLY A 118 3.38 1.07 5.60
C GLY A 118 3.69 -0.02 6.63
N ALA A 119 3.89 -1.25 6.17
CA ALA A 119 4.10 -2.38 7.07
C ALA A 119 5.48 -2.29 7.77
N PRO A 120 5.57 -2.72 9.04
CA PRO A 120 6.84 -2.94 9.70
C PRO A 120 7.74 -3.93 8.94
N TRP A 121 9.01 -3.58 8.80
CA TRP A 121 10.04 -4.49 8.32
C TRP A 121 10.66 -5.32 9.46
N PRO A 122 11.07 -6.56 9.18
CA PRO A 122 11.87 -7.34 10.13
C PRO A 122 13.24 -6.71 10.33
N LEU A 123 13.93 -7.09 11.41
CA LEU A 123 15.34 -6.75 11.55
C LEU A 123 16.15 -7.43 10.43
N PRO A 124 17.20 -6.78 9.93
CA PRO A 124 18.10 -7.41 8.97
C PRO A 124 18.78 -8.64 9.59
N PRO A 125 19.16 -9.66 8.80
CA PRO A 125 19.84 -10.85 9.30
C PRO A 125 21.12 -10.50 10.07
N LYS A 126 21.52 -11.36 11.02
CA LYS A 126 22.77 -11.15 11.77
C LYS A 126 23.95 -11.07 10.80
N GLY A 127 24.73 -10.00 10.90
CA GLY A 127 25.88 -9.75 10.02
C GLY A 127 25.56 -8.93 8.76
N ASP A 128 24.29 -8.62 8.50
CA ASP A 128 23.89 -7.72 7.42
C ASP A 128 24.07 -6.25 7.84
N THR A 129 24.95 -5.55 7.11
CA THR A 129 25.32 -4.16 7.35
C THR A 129 24.70 -3.18 6.37
N THR A 130 23.84 -3.61 5.46
CA THR A 130 23.31 -2.75 4.37
C THR A 130 21.79 -2.70 4.33
N THR A 131 21.11 -3.80 4.64
CA THR A 131 19.65 -3.91 4.52
C THR A 131 18.91 -3.04 5.53
N TYR A 132 17.88 -2.34 5.05
CA TYR A 132 16.99 -1.48 5.84
C TYR A 132 17.72 -0.40 6.63
N ARG A 133 18.68 0.29 5.99
CA ARG A 133 19.44 1.36 6.64
C ARG A 133 19.34 2.65 5.86
N ASP A 134 19.19 3.76 6.56
CA ASP A 134 19.33 5.08 5.93
C ASP A 134 20.80 5.42 5.65
N LYS A 135 21.03 6.63 5.13
CA LYS A 135 22.37 7.14 4.77
C LYS A 135 23.37 7.15 5.93
N ASP A 136 22.91 7.20 7.18
CA ASP A 136 23.75 7.25 8.38
C ASP A 136 23.92 5.84 9.00
N GLY A 137 23.38 4.81 8.35
CA GLY A 137 23.44 3.41 8.81
C GLY A 137 22.37 3.05 9.84
N THR A 138 21.43 3.94 10.14
CA THR A 138 20.37 3.71 11.13
C THR A 138 19.33 2.76 10.57
N ILE A 139 18.90 1.78 11.36
CA ILE A 139 17.91 0.79 10.92
C ILE A 139 16.54 1.46 10.73
N CYS A 140 16.02 1.41 9.52
CA CYS A 140 14.65 1.72 9.16
C CYS A 140 13.75 0.50 9.42
N ARG A 141 12.63 0.70 10.12
CA ARG A 141 11.72 -0.39 10.51
C ARG A 141 10.36 -0.34 9.82
N VAL A 142 10.16 0.56 8.87
CA VAL A 142 8.89 0.76 8.16
C VAL A 142 9.18 1.00 6.68
N GLY A 143 8.36 0.36 5.83
CA GLY A 143 8.36 0.53 4.38
C GLY A 143 7.10 -0.11 3.81
N ASN A 144 7.18 -0.81 2.67
CA ASN A 144 6.07 -1.47 1.96
C ASN A 144 5.13 -0.52 1.21
N SER A 145 4.79 -0.85 -0.04
CA SER A 145 3.88 -0.05 -0.88
C SER A 145 2.42 -0.03 -0.44
N VAL A 146 1.91 -1.06 0.26
CA VAL A 146 0.57 -1.02 0.85
C VAL A 146 0.64 -0.11 2.06
N GLY A 147 0.32 1.15 1.83
CA GLY A 147 0.74 2.25 2.69
C GLY A 147 -0.07 3.51 2.42
N ILE A 148 0.11 4.49 3.30
CA ILE A 148 -0.38 5.86 3.08
C ILE A 148 0.81 6.74 2.74
N ARG A 149 0.62 7.62 1.74
CA ARG A 149 1.59 8.65 1.37
C ARG A 149 0.92 10.01 1.31
N SER A 150 1.54 11.05 1.87
CA SER A 150 1.08 12.42 1.69
C SER A 150 1.35 12.91 0.26
N LYS A 151 0.56 13.89 -0.19
CA LYS A 151 0.72 14.51 -1.50
C LYS A 151 2.07 15.20 -1.64
N ARG A 152 2.56 15.85 -0.56
CA ARG A 152 3.87 16.50 -0.58
C ARG A 152 5.00 15.49 -0.77
N LEU A 153 4.94 14.31 -0.15
CA LEU A 153 5.92 13.25 -0.35
C LEU A 153 5.87 12.68 -1.76
N MET A 154 4.67 12.40 -2.29
CA MET A 154 4.52 11.84 -3.65
C MET A 154 5.05 12.77 -4.74
N ASP A 155 4.99 14.09 -4.52
CA ASP A 155 5.45 15.07 -5.51
C ASP A 155 6.95 15.42 -5.36
N PHE A 156 7.53 15.15 -4.19
CA PHE A 156 8.86 15.62 -3.82
C PHE A 156 9.98 15.10 -4.75
N PRO A 157 10.10 13.78 -5.03
CA PRO A 157 11.18 13.27 -5.87
C PRO A 157 11.24 13.91 -7.25
N GLN A 158 10.08 14.13 -7.87
CA GLN A 158 10.01 14.76 -9.19
C GLN A 158 10.31 16.27 -9.12
N LYS A 159 9.76 16.99 -8.13
CA LYS A 159 9.96 18.45 -7.97
C LYS A 159 11.42 18.79 -7.73
N GLU A 160 12.08 18.06 -6.83
CA GLU A 160 13.50 18.26 -6.50
C GLU A 160 14.46 17.55 -7.46
N LYS A 161 13.92 16.87 -8.49
CA LYS A 161 14.69 16.13 -9.50
C LYS A 161 15.67 15.14 -8.88
N ILE A 162 15.21 14.44 -7.84
CA ILE A 162 16.01 13.44 -7.16
C ILE A 162 16.33 12.31 -8.16
N PRO A 163 17.59 11.88 -8.30
CA PRO A 163 17.94 10.76 -9.17
C PRO A 163 17.30 9.45 -8.69
N TRP A 164 16.80 8.64 -9.63
CA TRP A 164 16.39 7.26 -9.33
C TRP A 164 17.61 6.37 -9.20
N GLU A 165 17.87 5.91 -7.98
CA GLU A 165 19.01 5.07 -7.66
C GLU A 165 18.56 3.87 -6.84
N GLY A 166 19.22 2.74 -7.06
CA GLY A 166 18.98 1.54 -6.28
C GLY A 166 19.58 1.62 -4.88
N GLU A 167 19.10 0.74 -4.02
CA GLU A 167 19.61 0.48 -2.68
C GLU A 167 20.27 -0.88 -2.59
N TYR A 168 21.43 -0.96 -1.94
CA TYR A 168 22.11 -2.23 -1.76
C TYR A 168 21.58 -2.94 -0.51
N ALA A 169 20.83 -4.01 -0.72
CA ALA A 169 20.22 -4.80 0.35
C ALA A 169 20.32 -6.29 0.02
N TYR A 170 20.40 -7.15 1.04
CA TYR A 170 20.47 -8.60 0.86
C TYR A 170 21.55 -9.06 -0.14
N GLY A 171 22.71 -8.38 -0.14
CA GLY A 171 23.84 -8.73 -1.01
C GLY A 171 23.66 -8.39 -2.49
N ARG A 172 22.69 -7.55 -2.87
CA ARG A 172 22.53 -7.06 -4.26
C ARG A 172 21.88 -5.68 -4.33
N MET A 173 21.93 -5.08 -5.52
CA MET A 173 21.22 -3.83 -5.81
C MET A 173 19.73 -4.07 -6.02
N TRP A 174 18.88 -3.27 -5.38
CA TRP A 174 17.43 -3.32 -5.48
C TRP A 174 16.86 -1.96 -5.83
N TYR A 175 15.81 -1.95 -6.67
CA TYR A 175 15.14 -0.74 -7.14
C TYR A 175 13.70 -0.70 -6.61
N TYR A 176 13.53 -0.81 -5.31
CA TYR A 176 12.21 -0.74 -4.66
C TYR A 176 11.91 0.68 -4.19
N GLU A 177 10.68 1.12 -4.48
CA GLU A 177 10.15 2.43 -4.15
C GLU A 177 10.16 2.72 -2.65
N ASP A 178 9.83 1.72 -1.84
CA ASP A 178 9.77 1.87 -0.39
C ASP A 178 11.18 1.95 0.23
N GLY A 179 12.13 1.16 -0.25
CA GLY A 179 13.56 1.29 0.08
C GLY A 179 14.12 2.64 -0.33
N PHE A 180 13.82 3.10 -1.55
CA PHE A 180 14.23 4.43 -2.00
C PHE A 180 13.68 5.53 -1.09
N ILE A 181 12.37 5.53 -0.83
CA ILE A 181 11.72 6.57 -0.01
C ILE A 181 12.19 6.49 1.46
N CYS A 182 12.16 5.29 2.06
CA CYS A 182 12.33 5.11 3.50
C CYS A 182 13.78 4.97 3.95
N CYS A 183 14.71 4.69 3.03
CA CYS A 183 16.12 4.56 3.32
C CYS A 183 16.95 5.60 2.54
N LYS A 184 16.94 5.52 1.20
CA LYS A 184 17.81 6.32 0.32
C LYS A 184 17.66 7.82 0.55
N ILE A 185 16.43 8.30 0.37
CA ILE A 185 16.13 9.72 0.33
C ILE A 185 15.50 10.21 1.64
N ARG A 186 15.42 9.36 2.66
CA ARG A 186 14.81 9.69 3.96
C ARG A 186 15.35 11.00 4.53
N HIS A 187 16.66 11.17 4.52
CA HIS A 187 17.31 12.39 5.00
C HIS A 187 16.89 13.66 4.24
N LEU A 188 16.60 13.56 2.94
CA LEU A 188 16.10 14.68 2.14
C LEU A 188 14.64 14.99 2.51
N LEU A 189 13.85 13.96 2.79
CA LEU A 189 12.47 14.11 3.24
C LEU A 189 12.42 14.79 4.61
N GLU A 190 13.23 14.32 5.56
CA GLU A 190 13.31 14.88 6.91
C GLU A 190 13.82 16.33 6.90
N ALA A 191 14.75 16.68 5.98
CA ALA A 191 15.18 18.06 5.78
C ALA A 191 14.05 19.00 5.32
N GLN A 192 12.97 18.48 4.73
CA GLN A 192 11.75 19.22 4.39
C GLN A 192 10.66 19.15 5.49
N GLY A 193 10.98 18.59 6.66
CA GLY A 193 10.00 18.36 7.72
C GLY A 193 8.94 17.31 7.37
N MET A 194 9.27 16.36 6.48
CA MET A 194 8.44 15.18 6.25
C MET A 194 8.84 14.05 7.19
N HIS A 195 7.84 13.25 7.60
CA HIS A 195 8.04 12.22 8.60
C HIS A 195 7.55 10.85 8.13
N ILE A 196 8.37 9.83 8.37
CA ILE A 196 7.99 8.42 8.20
C ILE A 196 7.48 7.91 9.55
N ALA A 197 6.35 7.23 9.55
CA ALA A 197 5.77 6.67 10.77
C ALA A 197 6.74 5.73 11.48
N PRO A 198 6.84 5.82 12.82
CA PRO A 198 7.65 4.89 13.59
C PRO A 198 6.96 3.53 13.68
N LEU A 199 7.74 2.51 14.04
CA LEU A 199 7.27 1.14 14.27
C LEU A 199 6.05 1.08 15.22
N GLU A 200 6.03 1.91 16.25
CA GLU A 200 4.97 1.96 17.26
C GLU A 200 3.59 2.32 16.69
N VAL A 201 3.57 3.04 15.56
CA VAL A 201 2.34 3.36 14.83
C VAL A 201 2.11 2.32 13.72
N ALA A 202 3.16 2.01 12.94
CA ALA A 202 3.08 1.11 11.79
C ALA A 202 2.57 -0.30 12.14
N LYS A 203 2.86 -0.82 13.34
CA LYS A 203 2.38 -2.13 13.80
C LYS A 203 0.86 -2.24 13.89
N TYR A 204 0.13 -1.13 13.96
CA TYR A 204 -1.34 -1.10 13.92
C TYR A 204 -1.89 -0.88 12.51
N TYR A 205 -1.07 -0.32 11.60
CA TYR A 205 -1.49 0.00 10.25
C TYR A 205 -1.58 -1.25 9.37
N SER A 206 -0.48 -1.94 9.11
CA SER A 206 -0.50 -3.13 8.24
C SER A 206 0.57 -4.15 8.61
N HIS A 207 0.28 -5.42 8.33
CA HIS A 207 1.22 -6.52 8.52
C HIS A 207 1.55 -7.19 7.18
N GLU A 208 2.84 -7.42 6.94
CA GLU A 208 3.33 -8.31 5.87
C GLU A 208 4.11 -9.49 6.46
N LYS A 209 5.08 -9.18 7.33
CA LYS A 209 5.87 -10.16 8.07
C LYS A 209 5.37 -10.29 9.49
N MET A 210 5.34 -11.53 9.98
CA MET A 210 4.96 -11.84 11.37
C MET A 210 6.15 -11.65 12.30
N ILE A 211 6.51 -10.40 12.55
CA ILE A 211 7.56 -10.02 13.51
C ILE A 211 7.01 -10.05 14.95
N PRO A 212 7.87 -10.15 15.99
CA PRO A 212 7.42 -10.15 17.37
C PRO A 212 6.54 -8.94 17.74
N GLU A 213 6.86 -7.76 17.21
CA GLU A 213 6.18 -6.50 17.54
C GLU A 213 4.73 -6.41 17.03
N VAL A 214 4.34 -7.29 16.09
CA VAL A 214 2.96 -7.34 15.58
C VAL A 214 2.12 -8.46 16.22
N GLN A 215 2.72 -9.28 17.10
CA GLN A 215 2.05 -10.42 17.71
C GLN A 215 0.83 -9.96 18.54
N GLY A 216 -0.32 -10.59 18.28
CA GLY A 216 -1.56 -10.29 18.99
C GLY A 216 -2.26 -8.99 18.55
N ILE A 217 -1.74 -8.29 17.54
CA ILE A 217 -2.36 -7.08 16.99
C ILE A 217 -3.21 -7.45 15.78
N THR A 218 -4.42 -6.90 15.70
CA THR A 218 -5.23 -6.92 14.49
C THR A 218 -4.94 -5.64 13.68
N PRO A 219 -4.38 -5.73 12.46
CA PRO A 219 -3.99 -4.54 11.70
C PRO A 219 -5.18 -3.95 10.93
N PHE A 220 -5.11 -2.67 10.56
CA PHE A 220 -6.09 -2.05 9.65
C PHE A 220 -6.06 -2.64 8.22
N ALA A 221 -4.86 -2.84 7.67
CA ALA A 221 -4.61 -3.41 6.35
C ALA A 221 -3.62 -4.59 6.44
N PHE A 222 -3.35 -5.24 5.31
CA PHE A 222 -2.33 -6.30 5.24
C PHE A 222 -1.63 -6.28 3.88
N HIS A 223 -0.51 -6.98 3.76
CA HIS A 223 0.12 -7.29 2.49
C HIS A 223 0.64 -8.74 2.52
N LYS A 224 0.38 -9.51 1.47
CA LYS A 224 0.67 -10.95 1.34
C LYS A 224 -0.05 -11.80 2.39
N TRP A 225 -0.16 -13.10 2.12
CA TRP A 225 -0.92 -14.05 2.96
C TRP A 225 -0.02 -14.87 3.90
N GLU A 226 1.07 -14.29 4.40
CA GLU A 226 1.97 -14.96 5.35
C GLU A 226 1.36 -15.02 6.75
N GLY A 227 1.57 -16.12 7.48
CA GLY A 227 1.18 -16.25 8.89
C GLY A 227 -0.31 -15.95 9.14
N THR A 228 -0.60 -15.02 10.06
CA THR A 228 -1.98 -14.66 10.42
C THR A 228 -2.75 -13.99 9.28
N ASN A 229 -2.07 -13.50 8.24
CA ASN A 229 -2.73 -12.93 7.05
C ASN A 229 -3.37 -14.00 6.15
N ALA A 230 -3.03 -15.28 6.31
CA ALA A 230 -3.56 -16.37 5.48
C ALA A 230 -5.10 -16.50 5.50
N GLN A 231 -5.74 -15.95 6.54
CA GLN A 231 -7.20 -15.92 6.68
C GLN A 231 -7.89 -14.92 5.74
N TYR A 232 -7.18 -13.92 5.23
CA TYR A 232 -7.78 -12.84 4.46
C TYR A 232 -8.14 -13.29 3.04
N PRO A 233 -9.17 -12.68 2.41
CA PRO A 233 -9.60 -13.06 1.07
C PRO A 233 -8.45 -13.01 0.05
N ASN A 234 -8.37 -14.00 -0.82
CA ASN A 234 -7.47 -14.00 -1.97
C ASN A 234 -8.28 -13.83 -3.25
N PHE A 235 -8.22 -12.65 -3.85
CA PHE A 235 -8.98 -12.33 -5.08
C PHE A 235 -8.24 -12.71 -6.37
N ILE A 236 -6.96 -13.08 -6.28
CA ILE A 236 -6.13 -13.53 -7.39
C ILE A 236 -6.50 -14.99 -7.72
N GLN A 237 -6.62 -15.83 -6.69
CA GLN A 237 -7.02 -17.22 -6.85
C GLN A 237 -8.54 -17.33 -6.98
N GLU A 238 -9.05 -18.11 -7.95
CA GLU A 238 -10.49 -18.40 -7.98
C GLU A 238 -10.87 -19.29 -6.78
N PRO A 239 -11.96 -18.97 -6.04
CA PRO A 239 -12.45 -19.82 -4.98
C PRO A 239 -12.70 -21.24 -5.49
N PHE A 240 -12.26 -22.25 -4.73
CA PHE A 240 -12.37 -23.67 -5.09
C PHE A 240 -13.77 -24.07 -5.60
N LEU A 241 -14.83 -23.60 -4.93
CA LEU A 241 -16.23 -23.84 -5.32
C LEU A 241 -16.59 -23.30 -6.71
N ARG A 242 -15.99 -22.18 -7.14
CA ARG A 242 -16.17 -21.64 -8.50
C ARG A 242 -15.44 -22.49 -9.54
N ARG A 243 -14.25 -22.98 -9.20
CA ARG A 243 -13.48 -23.92 -10.05
C ARG A 243 -14.25 -25.22 -10.27
N CYS A 244 -14.82 -25.80 -9.21
CA CYS A 244 -15.65 -27.01 -9.29
C CYS A 244 -16.94 -26.80 -10.11
N LYS A 245 -17.69 -25.71 -9.87
CA LYS A 245 -18.90 -25.40 -10.65
C LYS A 245 -18.62 -25.16 -12.14
N LYS A 246 -17.42 -24.68 -12.48
CA LYS A 246 -17.00 -24.46 -13.87
C LYS A 246 -16.60 -25.77 -14.57
N LEU A 247 -16.00 -26.70 -13.83
CA LEU A 247 -15.72 -28.07 -14.31
C LEU A 247 -17.02 -28.84 -14.56
N LEU A 248 -17.98 -28.75 -13.63
CA LEU A 248 -19.31 -29.39 -13.76
C LEU A 248 -20.20 -28.81 -14.87
N ARG A 249 -19.87 -27.64 -15.42
CA ARG A 249 -20.57 -27.02 -16.56
C ARG A 249 -19.90 -27.32 -17.91
N LYS A 250 -18.73 -27.97 -17.89
CA LYS A 250 -17.91 -28.28 -19.07
C LYS A 250 -17.80 -29.79 -19.33
N GLY A 251 -18.32 -30.63 -18.45
CA GLY A 251 -18.58 -32.06 -18.68
C GLY A 251 -20.07 -32.26 -18.84
#